data_AF-A0A919XYF6-F1
#
_entry.id   AF-A0A919XYF6-F1
#
_cell.length_a   1.000
_cell.length_b   1.000
_cell.length_c   1.000
_cell.angle_alpha   90.00
_cell.angle_beta   90.00
_cell.angle_gamma   90.00
#
_symmetry.space_group_name_H-M   'P 1'
#
loop_
_entity.id
_entity.type
_entity.pdbx_description
1 polymer ?
#
loop_
_entity_poly.entity_id
_entity_poly.type
_entity_poly.pdbx_seq_one_letter_code
_entity_poly.pdbx_strand_id
1 'polypeptide(L)' 'MQKAIIVWFFSEKRNNLDELNNLLSDGWKVMSQKPMGAGETNVALSLVIVEK' A
#
# COMPACT_ATOMS: atom_id res chain seq x y z
N MET A 1 12.69 11.49 4.45
CA MET A 1 11.27 11.80 4.69
C MET A 1 10.47 10.51 4.71
N GLN A 2 9.42 10.40 5.53
CA GLN A 2 8.62 9.18 5.66
C GLN A 2 7.14 9.43 5.29
N LYS A 3 6.49 8.43 4.69
CA LYS A 3 5.05 8.43 4.39
C LYS A 3 4.43 7.09 4.79
N ALA A 4 3.19 7.15 5.25
CA ALA A 4 2.34 5.99 5.50
C ALA A 4 1.22 5.96 4.45
N ILE A 5 1.02 4.83 3.80
CA ILE A 5 -0.06 4.61 2.83
C ILE A 5 -0.84 3.35 3.20
N ILE A 6 -2.15 3.36 2.94
CA ILE A 6 -2.96 2.15 3.00
C ILE A 6 -3.04 1.61 1.58
N VAL A 7 -2.42 0.46 1.35
CA VAL A 7 -2.58 -0.30 0.11
C VAL A 7 -3.80 -1.19 0.26
N TRP A 8 -4.67 -1.17 -0.74
CA TRP A 8 -5.86 -2.00 -0.79
C TRP A 8 -5.98 -2.70 -2.14
N PHE A 9 -6.46 -3.94 -2.09
CA PHE A 9 -6.67 -4.77 -3.28
C PHE A 9 -8.00 -5.52 -3.16
N PHE A 10 -8.93 -5.24 -4.07
CA PHE A 10 -10.17 -5.99 -4.22
C PHE A 10 -10.16 -6.84 -5.51
N SER A 11 -9.61 -6.29 -6.59
CA SER A 11 -9.40 -6.98 -7.88
C SER A 11 -8.37 -6.24 -8.72
N GLU A 12 -7.94 -6.83 -9.84
CA GLU A 12 -7.03 -6.20 -10.82
C GLU A 12 -7.47 -4.79 -11.26
N LYS A 13 -8.79 -4.57 -11.39
CA LYS A 13 -9.36 -3.28 -11.82
C LYS A 13 -9.74 -2.36 -10.66
N ARG A 14 -9.65 -2.84 -9.42
CA ARG A 14 -10.07 -2.11 -8.20
C ARG A 14 -9.04 -2.34 -7.11
N ASN A 15 -8.00 -1.51 -7.14
CA ASN A 15 -6.92 -1.43 -6.16
C ASN A 15 -6.28 -0.04 -6.24
N ASN A 16 -5.30 0.25 -5.38
CA ASN A 16 -4.46 1.45 -5.48
C ASN A 16 -2.96 1.12 -5.59
N LEU A 17 -2.58 0.00 -6.20
CA LEU A 17 -1.18 -0.39 -6.32
C LEU A 17 -0.35 0.65 -7.09
N ASP A 18 -0.97 1.36 -8.04
CA ASP A 18 -0.31 2.43 -8.81
C ASP A 18 0.23 3.56 -7.92
N GLU A 19 -0.44 3.87 -6.79
CA GLU A 19 0.03 4.88 -5.85
C GLU A 19 1.36 4.47 -5.22
N LEU A 20 1.46 3.23 -4.73
CA LEU A 20 2.71 2.68 -4.21
C LEU A 20 3.76 2.59 -5.33
N ASN A 21 3.40 2.08 -6.51
CA ASN A 21 4.34 1.91 -7.63
C ASN A 21 4.95 3.24 -8.10
N ASN A 22 4.17 4.33 -8.09
CA ASN A 22 4.69 5.65 -8.41
C ASN A 22 5.72 6.11 -7.37
N LEU A 23 5.45 5.91 -6.07
CA LEU A 23 6.43 6.23 -5.01
C LEU A 23 7.72 5.41 -5.18
N LEU A 24 7.61 4.11 -5.46
CA LEU A 24 8.77 3.25 -5.68
C LEU A 24 9.57 3.67 -6.92
N SER A 25 8.89 4.04 -8.00
CA SER A 25 9.51 4.55 -9.24
C SER A 25 10.24 5.88 -9.02
N ASP A 26 9.72 6.72 -8.13
CA ASP A 26 10.36 7.97 -7.70
C ASP A 26 11.56 7.74 -6.77
N GLY A 27 11.89 6.49 -6.44
CA GLY A 27 13.03 6.11 -5.60
C GLY A 27 12.74 6.04 -4.10
N TRP A 28 11.47 6.06 -3.69
CA TRP A 28 11.11 5.73 -2.31
C TRP A 28 11.31 4.24 -2.05
N LYS A 29 11.64 3.87 -0.81
CA LYS A 29 11.86 2.48 -0.39
C LYS A 29 10.81 2.06 0.63
N VAL A 30 10.33 0.83 0.53
CA VAL A 30 9.46 0.23 1.57
C VAL A 30 10.29 -0.07 2.81
N MET A 31 9.90 0.50 3.93
CA MET A 31 10.55 0.29 5.22
C MET A 31 9.78 -0.70 6.10
N SER A 32 8.47 -0.75 5.93
CA SER A 32 7.59 -1.65 6.69
C SER A 32 6.31 -1.91 5.90
N GLN A 33 5.83 -3.14 5.96
CA GLN A 33 4.53 -3.55 5.46
C GLN A 33 3.86 -4.38 6.55
N LYS A 34 2.64 -4.00 6.94
CA LYS A 34 1.85 -4.75 7.92
C LYS A 34 0.45 -5.02 7.38
N PRO A 35 -0.02 -6.28 7.38
CA PRO A 35 -1.39 -6.59 7.01
C PRO A 35 -2.35 -5.92 8.00
N MET A 36 -3.49 -5.46 7.49
CA MET A 36 -4.57 -4.88 8.29
C MET A 36 -5.79 -5.78 8.24
N GLY A 37 -6.54 -5.83 9.35
CA GLY A 37 -7.84 -6.47 9.35
C GLY A 37 -8.81 -5.68 8.47
N ALA A 38 -9.56 -6.38 7.63
CA ALA A 38 -10.55 -5.80 6.72
C ALA A 38 -12.00 -5.99 7.20
N GLY A 39 -12.19 -6.44 8.45
CA GLY A 39 -13.50 -6.80 8.99
C GLY A 39 -14.15 -7.92 8.18
N GLU A 40 -15.44 -7.76 7.86
CA GLU A 40 -16.21 -8.69 7.02
C GLU A 40 -16.05 -8.43 5.51
N THR A 41 -15.13 -7.56 5.10
CA THR A 41 -14.89 -7.29 3.68
C THR A 41 -13.89 -8.29 3.08
N ASN A 42 -14.03 -8.55 1.79
CA ASN A 42 -13.11 -9.35 0.99
C ASN A 42 -11.97 -8.52 0.36
N VAL A 43 -11.75 -7.29 0.84
CA VAL A 43 -10.66 -6.42 0.39
C VAL A 43 -9.41 -6.76 1.19
N ALA A 44 -8.29 -7.02 0.53
CA ALA A 44 -6.99 -7.13 1.20
C ALA A 44 -6.47 -5.71 1.52
N LEU A 45 -6.08 -5.47 2.78
CA LEU A 45 -5.57 -4.17 3.23
C LEU A 45 -4.18 -4.33 3.86
N SER A 46 -3.30 -3.38 3.60
CA SER A 46 -1.96 -3.32 4.19
C SER A 46 -1.54 -1.89 4.47
N LEU A 47 -1.03 -1.63 5.68
CA LEU A 47 -0.31 -0.40 5.97
C LEU A 47 1.12 -0.53 5.46
N VAL A 48 1.54 0.37 4.57
CA VAL A 48 2.90 0.41 4.03
C VAL A 48 3.55 1.73 4.44
N ILE A 49 4.73 1.63 5.02
CA ILE A 49 5.58 2.78 5.34
C ILE A 49 6.69 2.85 4.31
N VAL A 50 6.85 4.00 3.66
CA VAL A 50 7.92 4.27 2.70
C VAL A 50 8.77 5.45 3.11
N GLU A 51 10.05 5.43 2.72
CA GLU A 51 11.00 6.51 2.99
C GLU A 51 11.81 6.89 1.74
N LYS A 52 12.19 8.17 1.69
CA LYS A 52 13.10 8.75 0.69
C LYS A 52 14.14 9.64 1.35
#